data_AF-A0A0L7M920-F1
#
_entry.id   AF-A0A0L7M920-F1
#
_cell.length_a   1.000
_cell.length_b   1.000
_cell.length_c   1.000
_cell.angle_alpha   90.00
_cell.angle_beta   90.00
_cell.angle_gamma   90.00
#
_symmetry.space_group_name_H-M   'P 1'
#
loop_
_entity.id
_entity.type
_entity.pdbx_description
1 polymer ?
#
loop_
_entity_poly.entity_id
_entity_poly.type
_entity_poly.pdbx_seq_one_letter_code
_entity_poly.pdbx_strand_id
1 'polypeptide(L)'
;MNMIIYYLRIRGEKEDMRIVLELRKHRQIEQIHNFLSYLFRYTNMRISYHCNFVCIGYEDTYTQFSLRSFIELWCNNRIKVIKTSYEIENKNLQRQLNIIDLYLIIRNKILDIITFFQKDRNIEQVQIIFKE
;
A
#
# COMPACT_ATOMS: atom_id res chain seq x y z
N MET A 1 -46.26 13.39 28.42
CA MET A 1 -45.61 13.83 29.67
C MET A 1 -44.17 14.20 29.33
N ASN A 2 -43.81 15.48 29.38
CA ASN A 2 -42.48 15.94 28.95
C ASN A 2 -41.40 15.49 29.96
N MET A 3 -40.37 14.79 29.48
CA MET A 3 -39.20 14.45 30.29
C MET A 3 -38.25 15.65 30.33
N ILE A 4 -37.85 16.06 31.53
CA ILE A 4 -36.99 17.23 31.74
C ILE A 4 -35.66 16.72 32.31
N ILE A 5 -34.57 17.07 31.63
CA ILE A 5 -33.21 16.84 32.14
C ILE A 5 -33.06 17.66 33.42
N TYR A 6 -32.72 17.01 34.52
CA TYR A 6 -32.54 17.70 35.79
C TYR A 6 -31.13 18.27 35.91
N TYR A 7 -30.13 17.52 35.46
CA TYR A 7 -28.73 17.89 35.57
C TYR A 7 -27.90 17.22 34.46
N LEU A 8 -26.93 17.97 33.91
CA LEU A 8 -25.96 17.48 32.93
C LEU A 8 -24.56 17.63 33.51
N ARG A 9 -23.80 16.53 33.52
CA ARG A 9 -22.42 16.51 34.04
C ARG A 9 -21.45 15.90 33.04
N ILE A 10 -20.34 16.58 32.79
CA ILE A 10 -19.20 16.02 32.07
C ILE A 10 -18.15 15.66 33.13
N ARG A 11 -17.77 14.38 33.20
CA ARG A 11 -16.62 13.89 33.96
C ARG A 11 -15.60 13.38 32.95
N GLY A 12 -14.56 14.17 32.71
CA GLY A 12 -13.40 13.70 31.95
C GLY A 12 -12.28 13.37 32.92
N GLU A 13 -11.79 12.13 32.91
CA GLU A 13 -10.42 11.84 33.33
C GLU A 13 -9.51 11.85 32.09
N LYS A 14 -8.18 11.78 32.26
CA LYS A 14 -7.20 11.97 31.16
C LYS A 14 -7.43 11.05 29.94
N GLU A 15 -8.10 9.92 30.12
CA GLU A 15 -8.31 8.91 29.07
C GLU A 15 -9.78 8.66 28.72
N ASP A 16 -10.74 9.13 29.51
CA ASP A 16 -12.16 8.80 29.32
C ASP A 16 -13.10 10.00 29.54
N MET A 17 -13.92 10.28 28.53
CA MET A 17 -15.01 11.25 28.61
C MET A 17 -16.31 10.55 29.02
N ARG A 18 -16.86 10.94 30.17
CA ARG A 18 -18.15 10.45 30.67
C ARG A 18 -19.17 11.58 30.77
N ILE A 19 -20.27 11.47 30.04
CA ILE A 19 -21.42 12.38 30.14
C ILE A 19 -22.52 11.68 30.95
N VAL A 20 -23.02 12.34 31.99
CA VAL A 20 -24.10 11.85 32.86
C VAL A 20 -25.30 12.77 32.72
N LEU A 21 -26.46 12.18 32.39
CA LEU A 21 -27.76 12.83 32.34
C LEU A 21 -28.61 12.31 33.49
N GLU A 22 -28.89 13.16 34.47
CA GLU A 22 -29.74 12.78 35.60
C GLU A 22 -31.20 13.11 35.30
N LEU A 23 -32.07 12.12 35.50
CA LEU A 23 -33.52 12.21 35.29
C LEU A 23 -34.24 12.41 36.63
N ARG A 24 -35.37 13.15 36.64
CA ARG A 24 -36.19 13.33 37.84
C ARG A 24 -36.76 11.99 38.34
N LYS A 25 -36.82 11.77 39.67
CA LYS A 25 -37.30 10.53 40.33
C LYS A 25 -38.74 10.14 39.91
N HIS A 26 -39.06 8.84 40.02
CA HIS A 26 -40.36 8.17 39.72
C HIS A 26 -40.68 8.03 38.23
N ARG A 27 -39.81 7.35 37.48
CA ARG A 27 -40.01 7.11 36.04
C ARG A 27 -40.04 5.62 35.75
N GLN A 28 -41.05 5.22 34.99
CA GLN A 28 -41.14 3.88 34.42
C GLN A 28 -40.06 3.72 33.33
N ILE A 29 -39.55 2.50 33.17
CA ILE A 29 -38.49 2.15 32.20
C ILE A 29 -38.86 2.63 30.78
N GLU A 30 -40.11 2.48 30.39
CA GLU A 30 -40.63 2.91 29.08
C GLU A 30 -40.47 4.42 28.82
N GLN A 31 -40.62 5.25 29.85
CA GLN A 31 -40.44 6.71 29.72
C GLN A 31 -38.97 7.07 29.46
N ILE A 32 -38.02 6.29 30.00
CA ILE A 32 -36.58 6.48 29.77
C ILE A 32 -36.24 6.12 28.33
N HIS A 33 -36.77 5.00 27.80
CA HIS A 33 -36.56 4.63 26.40
C HIS A 33 -37.10 5.68 25.43
N ASN A 34 -38.34 6.16 25.66
CA ASN A 34 -38.92 7.22 24.82
C ASN A 34 -38.09 8.50 24.82
N PHE A 35 -37.52 8.87 25.96
CA PHE A 35 -36.63 10.02 26.05
C PHE A 35 -35.29 9.82 25.35
N LEU A 36 -34.68 8.63 25.46
CA LEU A 36 -33.47 8.30 24.70
C LEU A 36 -33.74 8.33 23.19
N SER A 37 -34.87 7.78 22.74
CA SER A 37 -35.29 7.85 21.34
C SER A 37 -35.48 9.30 20.87
N TYR A 38 -36.05 10.16 21.72
CA TYR A 38 -36.14 11.59 21.46
C TYR A 38 -34.75 12.23 21.33
N LEU A 39 -33.83 11.95 22.26
CA LEU A 39 -32.47 12.48 22.19
C LEU A 39 -31.75 12.03 20.91
N PHE A 40 -31.80 10.75 20.55
CA PHE A 40 -31.19 10.26 19.31
C PHE A 40 -31.82 10.85 18.05
N ARG A 41 -33.08 11.27 18.09
CA ARG A 41 -33.78 11.85 16.94
C ARG A 41 -33.51 13.33 16.76
N TYR A 42 -33.40 14.08 17.85
CA TYR A 42 -33.32 15.55 17.83
C TYR A 42 -31.94 16.10 18.22
N THR A 43 -30.96 15.23 18.49
CA THR A 43 -29.56 15.63 18.76
C THR A 43 -28.60 14.81 17.90
N ASN A 44 -27.35 15.28 17.81
CA ASN A 44 -26.27 14.61 17.09
C ASN A 44 -25.71 13.36 17.80
N MET A 45 -26.44 12.78 18.77
CA MET A 45 -26.06 11.52 19.40
C MET A 45 -26.15 10.32 18.45
N ARG A 46 -26.90 10.47 17.34
CA ARG A 46 -26.92 9.51 16.23
C ARG A 46 -26.66 10.27 14.94
N ILE A 47 -25.54 9.96 14.28
CA ILE A 47 -25.15 10.57 13.01
C ILE A 47 -25.02 9.45 11.98
N SER A 48 -25.57 9.67 10.78
CA SER A 48 -25.35 8.81 9.62
C SER A 48 -24.16 9.36 8.85
N TYR A 49 -23.13 8.55 8.66
CA TYR A 49 -22.02 8.88 7.77
C TYR A 49 -22.27 8.27 6.39
N HIS A 50 -22.29 9.11 5.36
CA HIS A 50 -22.44 8.64 3.99
C HIS A 50 -21.06 8.33 3.40
N CYS A 51 -20.75 7.04 3.26
CA CYS A 51 -19.51 6.61 2.62
C CYS A 51 -19.62 6.78 1.10
N ASN A 52 -18.79 7.67 0.53
CA ASN A 52 -18.62 7.80 -0.92
C ASN A 52 -17.16 7.55 -1.30
N PHE A 53 -16.88 6.38 -1.88
CA PHE A 53 -15.52 5.98 -2.27
C PHE A 53 -15.24 6.37 -3.72
N VAL A 54 -14.88 7.64 -3.93
CA VAL A 54 -14.47 8.18 -5.24
C VAL A 54 -12.97 8.40 -5.26
N CYS A 55 -12.30 7.88 -6.28
CA CYS A 55 -10.86 8.00 -6.46
C CYS A 55 -10.53 8.32 -7.93
N ILE A 56 -9.29 8.73 -8.19
CA ILE A 56 -8.79 8.84 -9.57
C ILE A 56 -8.55 7.41 -10.07
N GLY A 57 -9.26 7.05 -11.14
CA GLY A 57 -9.27 5.73 -11.75
C GLY A 57 -8.43 5.67 -13.02
N TYR A 58 -8.88 4.86 -13.97
CA TYR A 58 -8.21 4.70 -15.26
C TYR A 58 -8.32 6.00 -16.07
N GLU A 59 -7.27 6.34 -16.84
CA GLU A 59 -7.24 7.54 -17.69
C GLU A 59 -7.56 8.86 -16.95
N ASP A 60 -7.13 8.98 -15.70
CA ASP A 60 -7.32 10.16 -14.84
C ASP A 60 -8.80 10.56 -14.61
N THR A 61 -9.72 9.61 -14.76
CA THR A 61 -11.15 9.83 -14.53
C THR A 61 -11.53 9.64 -13.07
N TYR A 62 -12.39 10.51 -12.52
CA TYR A 62 -12.97 10.29 -11.19
C TYR A 62 -13.96 9.12 -11.22
N THR A 63 -13.60 8.03 -10.55
CA THR A 63 -14.35 6.78 -10.56
C THR A 63 -14.78 6.39 -9.15
N GLN A 64 -16.04 5.97 -9.01
CA GLN A 64 -16.52 5.39 -7.76
C GLN A 64 -16.16 3.89 -7.73
N PHE A 65 -15.51 3.46 -6.65
CA PHE A 65 -15.09 2.07 -6.48
C PHE A 65 -15.96 1.33 -5.48
N SER A 66 -16.29 0.08 -5.80
CA SER A 66 -16.69 -0.88 -4.78
C SER A 66 -15.47 -1.32 -3.98
N LEU A 67 -15.67 -1.79 -2.74
CA LEU A 67 -14.59 -2.36 -1.93
C LEU A 67 -13.86 -3.50 -2.66
N ARG A 68 -14.61 -4.36 -3.36
CA ARG A 68 -14.05 -5.47 -4.15
C ARG A 68 -13.14 -4.95 -5.26
N SER A 69 -13.63 -4.01 -6.06
CA SER A 69 -12.88 -3.42 -7.17
C SER A 69 -11.60 -2.74 -6.68
N PHE A 70 -11.66 -2.07 -5.53
CA PHE A 70 -10.49 -1.44 -4.92
C PHE A 70 -9.42 -2.46 -4.50
N ILE A 71 -9.83 -3.54 -3.82
CA ILE A 71 -8.92 -4.62 -3.41
C ILE A 71 -8.29 -5.29 -4.64
N GLU A 72 -9.09 -5.56 -5.66
CA GLU A 72 -8.62 -6.17 -6.90
C GLU A 72 -7.60 -5.29 -7.62
N LEU A 73 -7.86 -3.98 -7.72
CA LEU A 73 -6.93 -3.00 -8.28
C LEU A 73 -5.60 -3.00 -7.52
N TRP A 74 -5.67 -3.02 -6.18
CA TRP A 74 -4.48 -3.09 -5.34
C TRP A 74 -3.68 -4.37 -5.56
N CYS A 75 -4.33 -5.53 -5.56
CA CYS A 75 -3.68 -6.82 -5.82
C CYS A 75 -2.99 -6.86 -7.19
N ASN A 76 -3.68 -6.39 -8.23
CA ASN A 76 -3.13 -6.33 -9.59
C ASN A 76 -1.89 -5.43 -9.67
N ASN A 77 -1.95 -4.27 -9.01
CA ASN A 77 -0.79 -3.38 -8.92
C ASN A 77 0.39 -4.04 -8.18
N ARG A 78 0.12 -4.73 -7.06
CA ARG A 78 1.17 -5.46 -6.31
C ARG A 78 1.83 -6.54 -7.17
N ILE A 79 1.04 -7.33 -7.92
CA ILE A 79 1.57 -8.35 -8.83
C ILE A 79 2.46 -7.70 -9.90
N LYS A 80 2.01 -6.59 -10.51
CA LYS A 80 2.77 -5.87 -11.53
C LYS A 80 4.12 -5.40 -11.01
N VAL A 81 4.14 -4.74 -9.85
CA VAL A 81 5.37 -4.25 -9.21
C VAL A 81 6.35 -5.38 -8.95
N ILE A 82 5.87 -6.51 -8.40
CA ILE A 82 6.72 -7.67 -8.09
C ILE A 82 7.30 -8.27 -9.38
N LYS A 83 6.48 -8.46 -10.42
CA LYS A 83 6.95 -8.98 -11.72
C LYS A 83 8.04 -8.10 -12.31
N THR A 84 7.82 -6.79 -12.38
CA THR A 84 8.82 -5.84 -12.90
C THR A 84 10.12 -5.87 -12.10
N SER A 85 10.04 -6.01 -10.78
CA SER A 85 11.23 -6.16 -9.93
C SER A 85 12.06 -7.38 -10.32
N TYR A 86 11.41 -8.54 -10.48
CA TYR A 86 12.09 -9.77 -10.87
C TYR A 86 12.63 -9.73 -12.31
N GLU A 87 11.92 -9.08 -13.23
CA GLU A 87 12.42 -8.89 -14.61
C GLU A 87 13.72 -8.07 -14.64
N ILE A 88 13.79 -7.00 -13.84
CA ILE A 88 15.00 -6.18 -13.70
C ILE A 88 16.13 -7.00 -13.08
N GLU A 89 15.85 -7.73 -12.02
CA GLU A 89 16.83 -8.59 -11.35
C GLU A 89 17.39 -9.65 -12.30
N ASN A 90 16.51 -10.37 -13.01
CA ASN A 90 16.91 -11.40 -13.96
C ASN A 90 17.78 -10.82 -15.09
N LYS A 91 17.42 -9.64 -15.63
CA LYS A 91 18.24 -8.96 -16.63
C LYS A 91 19.65 -8.61 -16.12
N ASN A 92 19.76 -8.23 -14.85
CA ASN A 92 21.06 -7.95 -14.24
C ASN A 92 21.88 -9.22 -14.01
N LEU A 93 21.25 -10.30 -13.55
CA LEU A 93 21.89 -11.60 -13.40
C LEU A 93 22.37 -12.15 -14.75
N GLN A 94 21.57 -12.03 -15.81
CA GLN A 94 21.96 -12.45 -17.16
C GLN A 94 23.21 -11.69 -17.66
N ARG A 95 23.30 -10.38 -17.39
CA ARG A 95 24.51 -9.59 -17.71
C ARG A 95 25.73 -10.06 -16.95
N GLN A 96 25.58 -10.37 -15.66
CA GLN A 96 26.67 -10.92 -14.84
C GLN A 96 27.12 -12.29 -15.35
N LEU A 97 26.17 -13.15 -15.72
CA LEU A 97 26.46 -14.46 -16.30
C LEU A 97 27.26 -14.34 -17.60
N ASN A 98 26.86 -13.46 -18.52
CA ASN A 98 27.61 -13.21 -19.75
C ASN A 98 29.06 -12.75 -19.49
N ILE A 99 29.29 -11.94 -18.45
CA ILE A 99 30.63 -11.51 -18.04
C ILE A 99 31.44 -12.70 -17.53
N ILE A 100 30.84 -13.55 -16.68
CA ILE A 100 31.47 -14.76 -16.16
C ILE A 100 31.85 -15.71 -17.30
N ASP A 101 30.96 -15.92 -18.27
CA ASP A 101 31.23 -16.76 -19.45
C ASP A 101 32.42 -16.23 -20.24
N LEU A 102 32.52 -14.90 -20.43
CA LEU A 102 33.66 -14.28 -21.08
C LEU A 102 34.97 -14.53 -20.30
N TYR A 103 34.93 -14.41 -18.97
CA TYR A 103 36.09 -14.73 -18.12
C TYR A 103 36.52 -16.20 -18.26
N LEU A 104 35.58 -17.14 -18.36
CA LEU A 104 35.89 -18.55 -18.57
C LEU A 104 36.56 -18.79 -19.93
N ILE A 105 36.07 -18.15 -20.99
CA ILE A 105 36.69 -18.22 -22.33
C ILE A 105 38.11 -17.68 -22.30
N ILE A 106 38.31 -16.49 -21.71
CA ILE A 106 39.64 -15.86 -21.59
C ILE A 106 40.59 -16.77 -20.80
N ARG A 107 40.13 -17.32 -19.68
CA ARG A 107 40.93 -18.24 -18.85
C ARG A 107 41.42 -19.44 -19.66
N ASN A 108 40.55 -20.02 -20.49
CA ASN A 108 40.90 -21.18 -21.32
C ASN A 108 41.91 -20.84 -22.42
N LYS A 109 41.85 -19.62 -22.99
CA LYS A 109 42.76 -19.14 -24.05
C LYS A 109 43.92 -18.27 -23.52
N ILE A 110 44.21 -18.27 -22.22
CA ILE A 110 45.08 -17.25 -21.61
C ILE A 110 46.54 -17.29 -22.11
N LEU A 111 47.07 -18.49 -22.37
CA LEU A 111 48.42 -18.65 -22.90
C LEU A 111 48.52 -18.15 -24.35
N ASP A 112 47.50 -18.38 -25.17
CA ASP A 112 47.41 -17.88 -26.55
C ASP A 112 47.30 -16.36 -26.56
N ILE A 113 46.53 -15.78 -25.63
CA ILE A 113 46.43 -14.33 -25.45
C ILE A 113 47.80 -13.73 -25.08
N ILE A 114 48.50 -14.31 -24.10
CA ILE A 114 49.80 -13.82 -23.65
C ILE A 114 50.83 -13.89 -24.78
N THR A 115 50.89 -15.01 -25.49
CA THR A 115 51.82 -15.19 -26.61
C THR A 115 51.50 -14.27 -27.79
N PHE A 116 50.22 -13.98 -28.06
CA PHE A 116 49.80 -12.98 -29.02
C PHE A 116 50.36 -11.59 -28.66
N PHE A 117 50.11 -11.11 -27.44
CA PHE A 117 50.60 -9.78 -27.01
C PHE A 117 52.12 -9.67 -26.92
N GLN A 118 52.84 -10.77 -26.75
CA GLN A 118 54.30 -10.81 -26.81
C GLN A 118 54.84 -10.66 -28.24
N LYS A 119 54.11 -11.15 -29.25
CA LYS A 119 54.53 -11.12 -30.67
C LYS A 119 54.01 -9.89 -31.40
N ASP A 120 52.72 -9.59 -31.24
CA ASP A 120 52.03 -8.47 -31.87
C ASP A 120 51.63 -7.43 -30.81
N ARG A 121 52.15 -6.21 -30.96
CA ARG A 121 51.84 -5.08 -30.04
C ARG A 121 50.58 -4.32 -30.43
N ASN A 122 49.82 -4.78 -31.44
CA ASN A 122 48.72 -4.01 -31.99
C ASN A 122 47.36 -4.48 -31.46
N ILE A 123 46.79 -3.69 -30.55
CA ILE A 123 45.59 -4.00 -29.78
C ILE A 123 44.34 -4.09 -30.67
N GLU A 124 44.33 -3.41 -31.82
CA GLU A 124 43.18 -3.36 -32.73
C GLU A 124 42.90 -4.71 -33.43
N GLN A 125 43.93 -5.56 -33.61
CA GLN A 125 43.78 -6.87 -34.26
C GLN A 125 43.24 -7.96 -33.30
N VAL A 126 43.31 -7.72 -31.98
CA VAL A 126 42.85 -8.66 -30.94
C VAL A 126 41.37 -8.97 -31.10
N GLN A 127 40.54 -7.96 -31.40
CA GLN A 127 39.08 -8.16 -31.52
C GLN A 127 38.67 -9.04 -32.71
N ILE A 128 39.53 -9.18 -33.73
CA ILE A 128 39.25 -9.98 -34.92
C ILE A 128 39.54 -11.46 -34.64
N ILE A 129 40.62 -11.76 -33.91
CA ILE A 129 41.06 -13.13 -33.61
C ILE A 129 40.21 -13.79 -32.51
N PHE A 130 39.73 -13.01 -31.54
CA PHE A 130 38.94 -13.52 -30.41
C PHE A 130 37.41 -13.47 -30.61
N LYS A 131 36.95 -13.10 -31.81
CA LYS A 131 35.52 -13.16 -32.20
C LYS A 131 35.08 -14.54 -32.73
N GLU A 132 36.03 -15.48 -32.92
CA GLU A 132 35.80 -16.89 -33.26
C GLU A 132 35.83 -17.82 -32.03
#